data_AF-A0A395HZU5-F1
#
_entry.id   AF-A0A395HZU5-F1
#
_cell.length_a   1.000
_cell.length_b   1.000
_cell.length_c   1.000
_cell.angle_alpha   90.00
_cell.angle_beta   90.00
_cell.angle_gamma   90.00
#
_symmetry.space_group_name_H-M   'P 1'
#
loop_
_entity.id
_entity.type
_entity.pdbx_description
1 polymer ?
#
loop_
_entity_poly.entity_id
_entity_poly.type
_entity_poly.pdbx_seq_one_letter_code
_entity_poly.pdbx_strand_id
1 'polypeptide(L)'
;MAIETTVVDLVDAWATRTPEATAVEWNGQRLSYAGIRDASLHVSQALLSVGAGPGDKIPILSQMSRELLPAILGILRALHQMHRDAVPRYPASVEKLGHSDRCEVQGIYVTNRVMTLQGHPEYDATIACELLERERGSVLDEATYRDGMDRVHHPHDGVIVGAALFEVSDKRMKDEAGVWVLTFVWR
;
A
#
# COMPACT_ATOMS: atom_id res chain seq x y z
N MET A 1 -20.21 -10.27 -10.61
CA MET A 1 -19.86 -10.83 -9.30
C MET A 1 -18.43 -10.39 -9.02
N ALA A 2 -18.23 -9.33 -8.25
CA ALA A 2 -16.90 -8.87 -7.89
C ALA A 2 -16.33 -9.84 -6.86
N ILE A 3 -15.09 -10.30 -7.07
CA ILE A 3 -14.38 -11.13 -6.09
C ILE A 3 -13.74 -10.14 -5.11
N GLU A 4 -14.34 -9.97 -3.94
CA GLU A 4 -13.90 -9.00 -2.91
C GLU A 4 -12.76 -9.52 -2.02
N THR A 5 -12.29 -10.75 -2.24
CA THR A 5 -11.27 -11.38 -1.39
C THR A 5 -10.22 -12.08 -2.22
N THR A 6 -8.98 -12.05 -1.75
CA THR A 6 -7.85 -12.65 -2.43
C THR A 6 -7.62 -14.07 -1.93
N VAL A 7 -6.89 -14.88 -2.69
CA VAL A 7 -6.51 -16.24 -2.24
C VAL A 7 -5.69 -16.17 -0.94
N VAL A 8 -4.89 -15.11 -0.79
CA VAL A 8 -4.09 -14.87 0.42
C VAL A 8 -4.99 -14.61 1.64
N ASP A 9 -6.03 -13.79 1.48
CA ASP A 9 -6.98 -13.47 2.56
C ASP A 9 -7.73 -14.71 3.03
N LEU A 10 -8.14 -15.57 2.09
CA LEU A 10 -8.79 -16.83 2.42
C LEU A 10 -7.87 -17.74 3.24
N VAL A 11 -6.60 -17.86 2.87
CA VAL A 11 -5.63 -18.66 3.62
C VAL A 11 -5.36 -18.07 5.00
N ASP A 12 -5.27 -16.75 5.12
CA ASP A 12 -5.14 -16.08 6.42
C ASP A 12 -6.34 -16.34 7.34
N ALA A 13 -7.55 -16.28 6.79
CA ALA A 13 -8.77 -16.59 7.55
C ALA A 13 -8.75 -18.04 8.09
N TRP A 14 -8.24 -19.01 7.32
CA TRP A 14 -8.08 -20.38 7.79
C TRP A 14 -6.94 -20.54 8.80
N ALA A 15 -5.82 -19.84 8.63
CA ALA A 15 -4.72 -19.82 9.59
C ALA A 15 -5.16 -19.24 10.95
N THR A 16 -6.09 -18.29 10.96
CA THR A 16 -6.70 -17.78 12.20
C THR A 16 -7.71 -18.76 12.79
N ARG A 17 -8.61 -19.32 11.97
CA ARG A 17 -9.72 -20.16 12.45
C ARG A 17 -9.28 -21.54 12.92
N THR A 18 -8.33 -22.15 12.21
CA THR A 18 -7.89 -23.53 12.43
C THR A 18 -6.38 -23.64 12.20
N PRO A 19 -5.56 -22.99 13.04
CA PRO A 19 -4.11 -22.85 12.82
C PRO A 19 -3.39 -24.20 12.69
N GLU A 20 -3.77 -25.18 13.51
CA GLU A 20 -3.12 -26.50 13.59
C GLU A 20 -3.64 -27.50 12.54
N ALA A 21 -4.71 -27.16 11.81
CA ALA A 21 -5.25 -28.05 10.80
C ALA A 21 -4.25 -28.20 9.65
N THR A 22 -4.05 -29.44 9.19
CA THR A 22 -3.16 -29.72 8.06
C THR A 22 -3.72 -29.10 6.79
N ALA A 23 -2.94 -28.23 6.16
CA ALA A 23 -3.28 -27.52 4.94
C ALA A 23 -2.58 -28.11 3.71
N VAL A 24 -1.36 -28.62 3.87
CA VAL A 24 -0.62 -29.34 2.83
C VAL A 24 -0.03 -30.61 3.41
N GLU A 25 -0.15 -31.71 2.67
CA GLU A 25 0.54 -32.95 2.94
C GLU A 25 1.25 -33.43 1.67
N TRP A 26 2.53 -33.74 1.78
CA TRP A 26 3.34 -34.26 0.67
C TRP A 26 4.39 -35.23 1.21
N ASN A 27 4.44 -36.45 0.67
CA ASN A 27 5.37 -37.51 1.08
C ASN A 27 5.44 -37.73 2.61
N GLY A 28 4.29 -37.73 3.29
CA GLY A 28 4.19 -37.90 4.75
C GLY A 28 4.64 -36.70 5.58
N GLN A 29 5.04 -35.60 4.94
CA GLN A 29 5.32 -34.33 5.59
C GLN A 29 4.09 -33.43 5.52
N ARG A 30 3.82 -32.71 6.60
CA ARG A 30 2.63 -31.85 6.74
C ARG A 30 3.02 -30.42 7.06
N LEU A 31 2.24 -29.47 6.53
CA LEU A 31 2.23 -28.09 6.95
C LEU A 31 0.81 -27.71 7.39
N SER A 32 0.71 -27.09 8.55
CA SER A 32 -0.55 -26.55 9.06
C SER A 32 -0.89 -25.23 8.37
N TYR A 33 -2.13 -24.75 8.49
CA TYR A 33 -2.50 -23.43 7.95
C TYR A 33 -1.64 -22.31 8.54
N ALA A 34 -1.31 -22.36 9.84
CA ALA A 34 -0.36 -21.44 10.46
C ALA A 34 1.04 -21.57 9.83
N GLY A 35 1.54 -22.80 9.67
CA GLY A 35 2.85 -23.05 9.07
C GLY A 35 2.96 -22.55 7.62
N ILE A 36 1.90 -22.67 6.82
CA ILE A 36 1.86 -22.14 5.46
C ILE A 36 1.86 -20.61 5.47
N ARG A 37 1.06 -19.99 6.34
CA ARG A 37 1.03 -18.53 6.49
C ARG A 37 2.41 -18.00 6.83
N ASP A 38 3.06 -18.55 7.85
CA ASP A 38 4.36 -18.08 8.33
C ASP A 38 5.45 -18.27 7.26
N ALA A 39 5.50 -19.45 6.63
CA ALA A 39 6.44 -19.70 5.55
C ALA A 39 6.22 -18.78 4.34
N SER A 40 4.95 -18.52 3.98
CA SER A 40 4.62 -17.60 2.88
C SER A 40 4.96 -16.14 3.20
N LEU A 41 4.83 -15.71 4.46
CA LEU A 41 5.29 -14.38 4.91
C LEU A 41 6.80 -14.25 4.79
N HIS A 42 7.54 -15.30 5.17
CA HIS A 42 9.01 -15.31 5.04
C HIS A 42 9.44 -15.19 3.58
N VAL A 43 8.79 -15.92 2.67
CA VAL A 43 9.04 -15.81 1.22
C VAL A 43 8.69 -14.41 0.71
N SER A 44 7.56 -13.84 1.13
CA SER A 44 7.17 -12.47 0.76
C SER A 44 8.23 -11.45 1.14
N GLN A 45 8.69 -11.50 2.41
CA GLN A 45 9.73 -10.61 2.92
C GLN A 45 11.06 -10.76 2.17
N ALA A 46 11.44 -11.99 1.82
CA ALA A 46 12.64 -12.25 1.02
C ALA A 46 12.53 -11.68 -0.41
N LEU A 47 11.36 -11.79 -1.05
CA LEU A 47 11.13 -11.22 -2.38
C LEU A 47 11.14 -9.69 -2.36
N LEU A 48 10.51 -9.09 -1.36
CA LEU A 48 10.51 -7.63 -1.18
C LEU A 48 11.93 -7.11 -0.89
N SER A 49 12.75 -7.84 -0.12
CA SER A 49 14.11 -7.41 0.22
C SER A 49 15.08 -7.44 -0.97
N VAL A 50 14.84 -8.31 -1.97
CA VAL A 50 15.59 -8.32 -3.23
C VAL A 50 15.01 -7.38 -4.29
N GLY A 51 13.97 -6.62 -3.95
CA GLY A 51 13.41 -5.55 -4.77
C GLY A 51 12.32 -5.98 -5.74
N ALA A 52 11.63 -7.10 -5.50
CA ALA A 52 10.46 -7.49 -6.29
C ALA A 52 9.40 -6.37 -6.29
N GLY A 53 8.94 -6.04 -7.50
CA GLY A 53 8.13 -4.89 -7.94
C GLY A 53 6.68 -5.23 -8.33
N PRO A 54 5.73 -4.27 -8.32
CA PRO A 54 4.43 -4.47 -8.97
C PRO A 54 4.63 -4.69 -10.47
N GLY A 55 3.97 -5.71 -11.02
CA GLY A 55 4.13 -6.09 -12.43
C GLY A 55 5.34 -6.99 -12.71
N ASP A 56 6.19 -7.26 -11.71
CA ASP A 56 7.28 -8.21 -11.86
C ASP A 56 6.76 -9.63 -12.06
N LYS A 57 7.42 -10.36 -12.95
CA LYS A 57 7.15 -11.77 -13.21
C LYS A 57 8.15 -12.59 -12.42
N ILE A 58 7.68 -13.25 -11.36
CA ILE A 58 8.52 -14.09 -10.51
C ILE A 58 8.37 -15.55 -10.96
N PRO A 59 9.36 -16.15 -11.65
CA PRO A 59 9.27 -17.54 -12.07
C PRO A 59 9.45 -18.46 -10.87
N ILE A 60 8.63 -19.51 -10.80
CA ILE A 60 8.80 -20.60 -9.84
C ILE A 60 9.39 -21.79 -10.60
N LEU A 61 10.60 -22.18 -10.25
CA LEU A 61 11.22 -23.41 -10.72
C LEU A 61 11.37 -24.36 -9.54
N SER A 62 10.44 -25.30 -9.42
CA SER A 62 10.43 -26.28 -8.33
C SER A 62 9.87 -27.61 -8.81
N GLN A 63 10.32 -28.69 -8.18
CA GLN A 63 9.59 -29.96 -8.18
C GLN A 63 8.37 -29.86 -7.24
N MET A 64 7.44 -30.82 -7.32
CA MET A 64 6.36 -30.91 -6.33
C MET A 64 6.94 -31.14 -4.94
N SER A 65 6.63 -30.24 -4.01
CA SER A 65 7.08 -30.29 -2.62
C SER A 65 6.07 -29.60 -1.70
N ARG A 66 6.20 -29.79 -0.38
CA ARG A 66 5.36 -29.10 0.60
C ARG A 66 5.60 -27.58 0.62
N GLU A 67 6.79 -27.12 0.19
CA GLU A 67 7.20 -25.72 0.14
C GLU A 67 6.61 -24.96 -1.05
N LEU A 68 6.11 -25.65 -2.08
CA LEU A 68 5.59 -25.03 -3.28
C LEU A 68 4.41 -24.08 -3.00
N LEU A 69 3.48 -24.49 -2.11
CA LEU A 69 2.33 -23.66 -1.80
C LEU A 69 2.70 -22.40 -0.99
N PRO A 70 3.53 -22.49 0.08
CA PRO A 70 4.13 -21.31 0.70
C PRO A 70 4.87 -20.38 -0.28
N ALA A 71 5.59 -20.93 -1.27
CA ALA A 71 6.30 -20.12 -2.26
C ALA A 71 5.34 -19.34 -3.16
N ILE A 72 4.30 -19.99 -3.68
CA ILE A 72 3.24 -19.34 -4.49
C ILE A 72 2.53 -18.27 -3.68
N LEU A 73 2.10 -18.60 -2.45
CA LEU A 73 1.43 -17.66 -1.58
C LEU A 73 2.34 -16.50 -1.16
N GLY A 74 3.64 -16.74 -1.00
CA GLY A 74 4.62 -15.70 -0.70
C GLY A 74 4.81 -14.72 -1.85
N ILE A 75 4.81 -15.20 -3.09
CA ILE A 75 4.80 -14.35 -4.29
C ILE A 75 3.52 -13.51 -4.35
N LEU A 76 2.36 -14.15 -4.18
CA LEU A 76 1.08 -13.44 -4.17
C LEU A 76 1.01 -12.43 -3.03
N ARG A 77 1.51 -12.76 -1.84
CA ARG A 77 1.61 -11.87 -0.68
C ARG A 77 2.53 -10.69 -0.94
N ALA A 78 3.70 -10.92 -1.55
CA ALA A 78 4.60 -9.83 -1.90
C ALA A 78 3.86 -8.86 -2.83
N LEU A 79 3.24 -9.36 -3.90
CA LEU A 79 2.48 -8.55 -4.84
C LEU A 79 1.25 -7.87 -4.21
N HIS A 80 0.54 -8.52 -3.28
CA HIS A 80 -0.60 -7.94 -2.55
C HIS A 80 -0.19 -6.90 -1.51
N GLN A 81 0.92 -7.11 -0.80
CA GLN A 81 1.47 -6.19 0.20
C GLN A 81 2.05 -4.90 -0.44
N MET A 82 2.04 -4.81 -1.77
CA MET A 82 2.55 -3.70 -2.56
C MET A 82 1.51 -2.65 -2.94
N HIS A 83 0.28 -2.74 -2.43
CA HIS A 83 -0.56 -1.54 -2.23
C HIS A 83 -0.14 -0.81 -0.96
N ARG A 84 1.09 -0.29 -0.98
CA ARG A 84 1.62 0.61 0.04
C ARG A 84 2.22 1.79 -0.69
N ASP A 85 1.51 2.92 -0.66
CA ASP A 85 1.92 4.14 -1.33
C ASP A 85 3.21 4.69 -0.70
N ALA A 86 4.34 4.27 -1.25
CA ALA A 86 5.65 4.73 -0.88
C ALA A 86 6.48 4.90 -2.15
N VAL A 87 7.23 6.00 -2.22
CA VAL A 87 8.17 6.27 -3.31
C VAL A 87 9.59 5.90 -2.83
N PRO A 88 10.07 4.66 -3.06
CA PRO A 88 11.33 4.18 -2.48
C PRO A 88 12.58 4.70 -3.20
N ARG A 89 12.43 5.26 -4.41
CA ARG A 89 13.55 5.76 -5.22
C ARG A 89 13.13 7.01 -5.99
N TYR A 90 14.00 8.01 -5.99
CA TYR A 90 13.87 9.25 -6.74
C TYR A 90 15.28 9.75 -7.10
N PRO A 91 15.44 10.53 -8.20
CA PRO A 91 16.73 11.11 -8.59
C PRO A 91 17.38 11.92 -7.48
N ALA A 92 18.72 11.95 -7.42
CA ALA A 92 19.45 12.72 -6.40
C ALA A 92 19.20 14.24 -6.46
N SER A 93 18.68 14.73 -7.59
CA SER A 93 18.28 16.14 -7.79
C SER A 93 16.93 16.50 -7.15
N VAL A 94 16.28 15.54 -6.50
CA VAL A 94 14.96 15.69 -5.88
C VAL A 94 15.10 16.06 -4.40
N GLU A 95 14.35 17.08 -4.00
CA GLU A 95 14.08 17.43 -2.62
C GLU A 95 12.84 16.68 -2.12
N LYS A 96 12.90 16.13 -0.91
CA LYS A 96 11.79 15.39 -0.28
C LYS A 96 10.87 16.38 0.44
N LEU A 97 9.57 16.27 0.23
CA LEU A 97 8.57 17.09 0.90
C LEU A 97 7.68 16.21 1.79
N GLY A 98 7.76 16.43 3.11
CA GLY A 98 6.96 15.72 4.10
C GLY A 98 7.38 14.26 4.32
N HIS A 99 7.29 13.79 5.58
CA HIS A 99 7.57 12.40 5.95
C HIS A 99 6.66 11.97 7.11
N SER A 100 6.52 10.66 7.29
CA SER A 100 5.95 10.01 8.47
C SER A 100 6.76 8.76 8.81
N ASP A 101 6.53 8.20 10.00
CA ASP A 101 7.19 6.95 10.45
C ASP A 101 6.88 5.74 9.55
N ARG A 102 5.88 5.85 8.66
CA ARG A 102 5.48 4.79 7.72
C ARG A 102 5.83 5.09 6.28
N CYS A 103 6.03 6.36 5.92
CA CYS A 103 6.36 6.77 4.56
C CYS A 103 7.33 7.95 4.61
N GLU A 104 8.58 7.70 4.17
CA GLU A 104 9.67 8.68 4.20
C GLU A 104 9.46 9.85 3.23
N VAL A 105 8.55 9.73 2.26
CA VAL A 105 8.37 10.70 1.17
C VAL A 105 6.88 10.85 0.84
N GLN A 106 6.28 11.95 1.29
CA GLN A 106 4.88 12.32 0.99
C GLN A 106 4.75 13.10 -0.33
N GLY A 107 5.86 13.65 -0.81
CA GLY A 107 5.96 14.36 -2.08
C GLY A 107 7.41 14.57 -2.48
N ILE A 108 7.64 14.82 -3.77
CA ILE A 108 8.97 15.09 -4.32
C ILE A 108 8.97 16.40 -5.10
N TYR A 109 10.04 17.17 -4.96
CA TYR A 109 10.25 18.43 -5.65
C TYR A 109 11.57 18.45 -6.41
N VAL A 110 11.56 18.91 -7.66
CA VAL A 110 12.77 19.29 -8.40
C VAL A 110 12.61 20.76 -8.75
N THR A 111 13.57 21.58 -8.33
CA THR A 111 13.55 23.03 -8.58
C THR A 111 13.31 23.32 -10.06
N ASN A 112 12.27 24.11 -10.34
CA ASN A 112 11.82 24.49 -11.69
C ASN A 112 11.45 23.33 -12.63
N ARG A 113 11.21 22.11 -12.12
CA ARG A 113 10.90 20.95 -12.97
C ARG A 113 9.77 20.06 -12.50
N VAL A 114 9.66 19.65 -11.23
CA VAL A 114 8.64 18.64 -10.84
C VAL A 114 8.12 18.90 -9.44
N MET A 115 6.80 18.77 -9.23
CA MET A 115 6.20 18.65 -7.92
C MET A 115 5.17 17.52 -7.96
N THR A 116 5.31 16.51 -7.10
CA THR A 116 4.27 15.48 -6.91
C THR A 116 3.71 15.57 -5.49
N LEU A 117 2.39 15.50 -5.37
CA LEU A 117 1.69 15.43 -4.09
C LEU A 117 0.84 14.19 -4.10
N GLN A 118 1.00 13.35 -3.07
CA GLN A 118 0.13 12.22 -2.84
C GLN A 118 -1.16 12.72 -2.19
N GLY A 119 -2.22 12.81 -2.99
CA GLY A 119 -3.58 12.93 -2.47
C GLY A 119 -4.19 11.54 -2.34
N HIS A 120 -4.97 11.32 -1.28
CA HIS A 120 -5.82 10.13 -1.13
C HIS A 120 -7.27 10.57 -1.36
N PRO A 121 -7.67 10.88 -2.60
CA PRO A 121 -9.03 11.36 -2.88
C PRO A 121 -10.10 10.31 -2.55
N GLU A 122 -9.70 9.07 -2.29
CA GLU A 122 -10.57 7.96 -1.89
C GLU A 122 -11.13 8.13 -0.47
N TYR A 123 -10.50 8.95 0.39
CA TYR A 123 -10.97 9.18 1.76
C TYR A 123 -12.00 10.31 1.79
N ASP A 124 -13.26 9.95 1.57
CA ASP A 124 -14.38 10.85 1.79
C ASP A 124 -14.76 10.94 3.29
N ALA A 125 -15.69 11.85 3.61
CA ALA A 125 -16.14 12.04 4.99
C ALA A 125 -16.77 10.77 5.59
N THR A 126 -17.37 9.91 4.76
CA THR A 126 -17.96 8.66 5.22
C THR A 126 -16.89 7.67 5.69
N ILE A 127 -15.85 7.47 4.89
CA ILE A 127 -14.73 6.60 5.24
C ILE A 127 -13.95 7.17 6.42
N ALA A 128 -13.72 8.48 6.45
CA ALA A 128 -13.00 9.14 7.54
C ALA A 128 -13.76 9.02 8.88
N CYS A 129 -15.09 9.18 8.88
CA CYS A 129 -15.91 8.96 10.08
C CYS A 129 -15.77 7.53 10.61
N GLU A 130 -15.85 6.51 9.74
CA GLU A 130 -15.75 5.12 10.19
C GLU A 130 -14.39 4.77 10.76
N LEU A 131 -13.32 5.34 10.21
CA LEU A 131 -11.98 5.15 10.75
C LEU A 131 -11.79 5.86 12.09
N LEU A 132 -12.33 7.07 12.26
CA LEU A 132 -12.30 7.80 13.52
C LEU A 132 -13.03 7.04 14.63
N GLU A 133 -14.22 6.51 14.33
CA GLU A 133 -15.01 5.70 15.29
C GLU A 133 -14.31 4.38 15.61
N ARG A 134 -13.79 3.67 14.59
CA ARG A 134 -13.08 2.40 14.78
C ARG A 134 -11.83 2.54 15.65
N GLU A 135 -11.12 3.66 15.52
CA GLU A 135 -9.85 3.88 16.22
C GLU A 135 -9.99 4.70 17.52
N ARG A 136 -11.22 5.06 17.91
CA ARG A 136 -11.51 5.77 19.15
C ARG A 136 -11.13 4.91 20.36
N GLY A 137 -10.19 5.40 21.16
CA GLY A 137 -9.72 4.71 22.36
C GLY A 137 -8.73 3.56 22.12
N SER A 138 -8.43 3.20 20.87
CA SER A 138 -7.33 2.29 20.51
C SER A 138 -6.06 3.08 20.19
N VAL A 139 -6.10 3.82 19.08
CA VAL A 139 -4.98 4.60 18.53
C VAL A 139 -5.23 6.10 18.73
N LEU A 140 -6.50 6.52 18.69
CA LEU A 140 -6.89 7.91 18.88
C LEU A 140 -7.35 8.11 20.32
N ASP A 141 -6.73 9.06 21.03
CA ASP A 141 -7.28 9.52 22.29
C ASP A 141 -8.59 10.29 22.05
N GLU A 142 -9.36 10.47 23.13
CA GLU A 142 -10.68 11.07 23.07
C GLU A 142 -10.66 12.53 22.56
N ALA A 143 -9.55 13.24 22.77
CA ALA A 143 -9.37 14.61 22.28
C ALA A 143 -9.15 14.63 20.77
N THR A 144 -8.28 13.74 20.26
CA THR A 144 -7.96 13.58 18.84
C THR A 144 -9.15 13.07 18.05
N TYR A 145 -9.92 12.13 18.64
CA TYR A 145 -11.17 11.65 18.08
C TYR A 145 -12.17 12.79 17.89
N ARG A 146 -12.43 13.59 18.93
CA ARG A 146 -13.38 14.71 18.86
C ARG A 146 -12.95 15.77 17.84
N ASP A 147 -11.68 16.15 17.86
CA ASP A 147 -11.12 17.08 16.87
C ASP A 147 -11.29 16.55 15.43
N GLY A 148 -11.07 15.25 15.22
CA GLY A 148 -11.30 14.59 13.94
C GLY A 148 -12.76 14.63 13.49
N MET A 149 -13.69 14.31 14.39
CA MET A 149 -15.13 14.30 14.11
C MET A 149 -15.70 15.69 13.86
N ASP A 150 -15.19 16.72 14.55
CA ASP A 150 -15.63 18.10 14.32
C ASP A 150 -15.26 18.57 12.91
N ARG A 151 -14.11 18.13 12.39
CA ARG A 151 -13.56 18.61 11.11
C ARG A 151 -13.84 17.74 9.88
N VAL A 152 -14.28 16.50 10.07
CA VAL A 152 -14.43 15.50 8.99
C VAL A 152 -15.39 15.92 7.88
N HIS A 153 -16.38 16.75 8.18
CA HIS A 153 -17.35 17.27 7.22
C HIS A 153 -17.03 18.69 6.73
N HIS A 154 -15.94 19.30 7.22
CA HIS A 154 -15.54 20.60 6.71
C HIS A 154 -15.11 20.49 5.25
N PRO A 155 -15.50 21.45 4.40
CA PRO A 155 -14.93 21.57 3.08
C PRO A 155 -13.41 21.64 3.19
N HIS A 156 -12.71 20.68 2.59
CA HIS A 156 -11.27 20.71 2.51
C HIS A 156 -10.85 21.29 1.16
N ASP A 157 -9.87 22.18 1.19
CA ASP A 157 -9.37 22.80 -0.03
C ASP A 157 -8.51 21.84 -0.86
N GLY A 158 -8.41 20.54 -0.53
CA GLY A 158 -7.56 19.58 -1.23
C GLY A 158 -7.76 19.58 -2.76
N VAL A 159 -9.01 19.73 -3.23
CA VAL A 159 -9.33 19.84 -4.66
C VAL A 159 -8.90 21.20 -5.23
N ILE A 160 -9.11 22.30 -4.49
CA ILE A 160 -8.74 23.66 -4.91
C ILE A 160 -7.22 23.83 -4.91
N VAL A 161 -6.54 23.36 -3.88
CA VAL A 161 -5.09 23.29 -3.73
C VAL A 161 -4.53 22.41 -4.85
N GLY A 162 -5.09 21.21 -5.07
CA GLY A 162 -4.70 20.34 -6.19
C GLY A 162 -4.87 21.02 -7.55
N ALA A 163 -5.98 21.72 -7.78
CA ALA A 163 -6.24 22.46 -9.01
C ALA A 163 -5.33 23.68 -9.17
N ALA A 164 -5.07 24.44 -8.10
CA ALA A 164 -4.18 25.59 -8.12
C ALA A 164 -2.72 25.17 -8.35
N LEU A 165 -2.29 24.07 -7.74
CA LEU A 165 -0.98 23.47 -7.98
C LEU A 165 -0.86 22.97 -9.41
N PHE A 166 -1.91 22.36 -9.95
CA PHE A 166 -1.97 21.98 -11.37
C PHE A 166 -1.88 23.21 -12.28
N GLU A 167 -2.62 24.28 -11.99
CA GLU A 167 -2.63 25.50 -12.81
C GLU A 167 -1.32 26.29 -12.73
N VAL A 168 -0.71 26.39 -11.54
CA VAL A 168 0.62 27.00 -11.34
C VAL A 168 1.68 26.16 -12.04
N SER A 169 1.57 24.83 -12.00
CA SER A 169 2.45 23.93 -12.74
C SER A 169 2.25 24.12 -14.25
N ASP A 170 1.02 24.11 -14.76
CA ASP A 170 0.74 24.31 -16.19
C ASP A 170 1.24 25.67 -16.73
N LYS A 171 1.05 26.75 -15.98
CA LYS A 171 1.54 28.09 -16.37
C LYS A 171 3.06 28.21 -16.33
N ARG A 172 3.75 27.58 -15.37
CA ARG A 172 5.23 27.58 -15.29
C ARG A 172 5.90 26.55 -16.21
N MET A 173 5.18 25.51 -16.64
CA MET A 173 5.68 24.46 -17.54
C MET A 173 5.64 24.81 -19.03
N LYS A 174 4.92 25.88 -19.42
CA LYS A 174 4.87 26.34 -20.83
C LYS A 174 6.13 27.10 -21.26
N ASP A 175 6.98 27.52 -20.32
CA ASP A 175 8.09 28.40 -20.63
C ASP A 175 9.44 27.68 -20.87
N GLU A 176 9.64 26.43 -20.42
CA GLU A 176 10.88 25.69 -20.70
C GLU A 176 10.67 24.17 -20.88
N ALA A 177 11.30 23.64 -21.93
CA ALA A 177 11.07 22.31 -22.48
C ALA A 177 11.34 21.14 -21.50
N GLY A 178 10.33 20.27 -21.35
CA GLY A 178 10.52 18.85 -21.00
C GLY A 178 10.19 18.44 -19.57
N VAL A 179 8.96 18.67 -19.11
CA VAL A 179 8.46 18.18 -17.81
C VAL A 179 7.28 17.21 -18.00
N TRP A 180 7.29 16.12 -17.23
CA TRP A 180 6.18 15.16 -17.11
C TRP A 180 5.64 15.19 -15.67
N VAL A 181 4.33 15.30 -15.52
CA VAL A 181 3.62 15.25 -14.24
C VAL A 181 2.83 13.94 -14.17
N LEU A 182 3.08 13.13 -13.14
CA LEU A 182 2.19 12.03 -12.75
C LEU A 182 1.37 12.52 -11.55
N THR A 183 0.16 13.02 -11.84
CA THR A 183 -0.87 13.25 -10.83
C THR A 183 -1.80 12.05 -10.83
N PHE A 184 -1.80 11.26 -9.76
CA PHE A 184 -2.90 10.32 -9.53
C PHE A 184 -4.00 11.08 -8.80
N VAL A 185 -5.05 11.48 -9.54
CA VAL A 185 -6.33 11.87 -8.95
C VAL A 185 -7.28 10.74 -9.29
N TRP A 186 -7.49 9.82 -8.35
CA TRP A 186 -8.62 8.89 -8.44
C TRP A 186 -9.90 9.59 -7.98
N ARG A 187 -11.02 9.18 -8.58
CA ARG A 187 -12.35 9.74 -8.35
C ARG A 187 -13.07 8.94 -7.26
#